data_AF-A0A7Z0RSY4-F1
#
_entry.id   AF-A0A7Z0RSY4-F1
#
_cell.length_a   1.000
_cell.length_b   1.000
_cell.length_c   1.000
_cell.angle_alpha   90.00
_cell.angle_beta   90.00
_cell.angle_gamma   90.00
#
_symmetry.space_group_name_H-M   'P 1'
#
loop_
_entity.id
_entity.type
_entity.pdbx_description
1 polymer ?
#
loop_
_entity_poly.entity_id
_entity_poly.type
_entity_poly.pdbx_seq_one_letter_code
_entity_poly.pdbx_strand_id
1 'polypeptide(L)' 'MKVLVAVKRVIDYNVKIRVKPDNSDVDLTNVKMAMNPFCEIAV' A
#
# COMPACT_ATOMS: atom_id res chain seq x y z
N MET A 1 3.53 26.38 14.40
CA MET A 1 4.37 25.18 14.10
C MET A 1 3.86 24.56 12.81
N LYS A 2 4.73 24.10 11.91
CA LYS A 2 4.34 23.41 10.67
C LYS A 2 5.07 22.07 10.61
N VAL A 3 4.36 21.00 10.29
CA VAL A 3 4.89 19.63 10.21
C VAL A 3 4.50 19.05 8.86
N LEU A 4 5.45 18.38 8.21
CA LEU A 4 5.22 17.64 6.97
C LEU A 4 5.12 16.15 7.29
N VAL A 5 4.04 15.51 6.88
CA VAL A 5 3.79 14.08 7.08
C VAL A 5 3.81 13.37 5.72
N ALA A 6 4.73 12.43 5.56
CA ALA A 6 4.80 11.62 4.35
C ALA A 6 3.78 10.47 4.40
N VAL A 7 3.04 10.29 3.31
CA VAL A 7 2.06 9.21 3.17
C VAL A 7 2.43 8.31 1.99
N LYS A 8 2.10 7.02 2.08
CA LYS A 8 2.34 6.04 1.01
C LYS A 8 1.06 5.28 0.67
N ARG A 9 0.79 5.13 -0.63
CA ARG A 9 -0.28 4.26 -1.15
C ARG A 9 0.23 2.83 -1.28
N VAL A 10 -0.47 1.87 -0.71
CA VAL A 10 -0.10 0.44 -0.66
C VAL A 10 -1.32 -0.44 -0.93
N ILE A 11 -1.12 -1.74 -1.10
CA ILE A 11 -2.22 -2.72 -1.15
C ILE A 11 -2.96 -2.71 0.20
N ASP A 12 -4.29 -2.75 0.17
CA ASP A 12 -5.11 -2.82 1.39
C ASP A 12 -4.70 -4.02 2.24
N TYR A 13 -4.57 -3.80 3.55
CA TYR A 13 -4.04 -4.81 4.48
C TYR A 13 -4.90 -6.07 4.58
N ASN A 14 -6.18 -6.00 4.17
CA ASN A 14 -7.08 -7.16 4.14
C ASN A 14 -6.95 -7.98 2.84
N VAL A 15 -6.24 -7.50 1.82
CA VAL A 15 -6.09 -8.19 0.54
C VAL A 15 -4.91 -9.17 0.61
N LYS A 16 -5.17 -10.43 0.26
CA LYS A 16 -4.10 -11.43 0.07
C LYS A 16 -3.35 -11.14 -1.22
N ILE A 17 -2.05 -10.89 -1.11
CA ILE A 17 -1.17 -10.63 -2.25
C ILE A 17 -1.02 -11.86 -3.17
N ARG A 18 -0.77 -11.61 -4.45
CA ARG A 18 -0.41 -12.63 -5.45
C ARG A 18 0.90 -12.22 -6.12
N VAL A 19 1.76 -13.19 -6.40
CA VAL A 19 3.02 -12.96 -7.12
C VAL A 19 2.76 -13.18 -8.61
N LYS A 20 3.39 -12.38 -9.47
CA LYS A 20 3.33 -12.58 -10.92
C LYS A 20 3.95 -13.94 -11.31
N PRO A 21 3.49 -14.59 -12.39
CA PRO A 21 4.02 -15.89 -12.81
C PRO A 21 5.52 -15.92 -13.12
N ASP A 22 6.08 -14.78 -13.52
CA ASP A 22 7.50 -14.60 -13.81
C ASP A 22 8.36 -14.31 -12.57
N ASN A 23 7.76 -14.25 -11.38
CA ASN A 23 8.38 -13.89 -10.11
C ASN A 23 9.07 -12.51 -10.10
N SER A 24 8.71 -11.61 -11.01
CA SER A 24 9.31 -10.28 -11.09
C SER A 24 8.83 -9.34 -9.98
N ASP A 25 7.57 -9.48 -9.56
CA ASP A 25 6.91 -8.58 -8.62
C ASP A 25 5.56 -9.15 -8.13
N VAL A 26 4.90 -8.41 -7.24
CA VAL A 26 3.50 -8.60 -6.84
C VAL A 26 2.55 -8.15 -7.95
N ASP A 27 1.47 -8.87 -8.15
CA ASP A 27 0.41 -8.48 -9.07
C ASP A 27 -0.47 -7.38 -8.44
N LEU A 28 -0.41 -6.18 -9.03
CA LEU A 28 -1.20 -5.02 -8.62
C LEU A 28 -2.49 -4.87 -9.44
N THR A 29 -2.78 -5.80 -10.35
CA THR A 29 -3.95 -5.73 -11.22
C THR A 29 -5.21 -6.04 -10.42
N ASN A 30 -6.22 -5.16 -10.50
CA ASN A 30 -7.51 -5.32 -9.83
C ASN A 30 -7.43 -5.53 -8.30
N VAL A 31 -6.36 -5.10 -7.63
CA VAL A 31 -6.26 -5.13 -6.16
C VAL A 31 -6.72 -3.81 -5.56
N LYS A 32 -7.39 -3.88 -4.41
CA LYS A 32 -7.77 -2.69 -3.63
C LYS A 32 -6.50 -2.05 -3.06
N MET A 33 -6.33 -0.76 -3.31
CA MET A 33 -5.23 0.05 -2.78
C MET A 33 -5.75 0.99 -1.70
N ALA A 34 -4.96 1.22 -0.66
CA ALA A 34 -5.29 2.05 0.48
C ALA A 34 -4.10 2.92 0.91
N MET A 35 -4.33 3.86 1.83
CA MET A 35 -3.23 4.51 2.55
C MET A 35 -2.56 3.46 3.45
N ASN A 36 -1.24 3.55 3.59
CA ASN A 36 -0.55 2.69 4.52
C ASN A 36 -1.09 2.93 5.95
N PRO A 37 -1.44 1.88 6.72
CA PRO A 37 -2.04 2.06 8.04
C PRO A 37 -1.22 2.93 9.01
N PHE A 38 0.12 2.92 8.90
CA PHE A 38 0.97 3.78 9.72
C PHE A 38 0.93 5.24 9.27
N CYS A 39 0.71 5.48 7.98
CA CYS A 39 0.52 6.83 7.46
C CYS A 39 -0.81 7.44 7.91
N GLU A 40 -1.87 6.62 8.12
CA GLU A 40 -3.14 7.11 8.69
C GLU A 40 -2.98 7.55 10.16
N ILE A 41 -2.13 6.87 10.93
CA ILE A 41 -1.82 7.23 12.32
C ILE A 41 -0.97 8.52 12.38
N ALA A 42 -0.16 8.77 11.36
CA ALA A 42 0.78 9.88 11.33
C ALA A 42 0.14 11.23 10.97
N VAL A 43 -1.07 11.22 10.36
CA VAL A 43 -1.87 12.40 10.02
C VAL A 43 -2.60 12.91 11.27
#